data_AF-A0A7I4DLG0-F1
#
_entry.id   AF-A0A7I4DLG0-F1
#
_cell.length_a   1.000
_cell.length_b   1.000
_cell.length_c   1.000
_cell.angle_alpha   90.00
_cell.angle_beta   90.00
_cell.angle_gamma   90.00
#
_symmetry.space_group_name_H-M   'P 1'
#
loop_
_entity.id
_entity.type
_entity.pdbx_description
1 polymer ?
#
loop_
_entity_poly.entity_id
_entity_poly.type
_entity_poly.pdbx_seq_one_letter_code
_entity_poly.pdbx_strand_id
1 'polypeptide(L)'
;MEKSAYCWTFHGTGGMIVCKLAVIAPERVISLAMLSTTGGGYQCLPKVDRTMIQIAYRFLRAKTPEERAHVDLDTHYTQDYLNTVVNGEYMRTKLYKEYVVHLTNSGMQPKHGLDGQFNACWTHAVASHELDRVRSHGIRVLLIHGIGDIVAQIRHARKIAEKLHPVSYMLELSGGHMITHQHTTEVNDALLAAIRGELHLMHSEYSDESLQERGWQIWQRVKAEDGSAISELSGSRYVVCCVDLINRYWPHWLSLKYLCPSVYRVLKHYFASS
;
A
#
# COMPACT_ATOMS: atom_id res chain seq x y z
N MET A 1 9.85 -19.24 24.28
CA MET A 1 8.90 -18.51 23.42
C MET A 1 9.66 -18.09 22.17
N GLU A 2 9.45 -18.77 21.05
CA GLU A 2 9.97 -18.33 19.75
C GLU A 2 9.33 -16.97 19.43
N LYS A 3 10.17 -15.95 19.20
CA LYS A 3 9.70 -14.64 18.74
C LYS A 3 9.36 -14.76 17.26
N SER A 4 8.10 -15.03 16.94
CA SER A 4 7.63 -14.94 15.56
C SER A 4 7.49 -13.46 15.21
N ALA A 5 8.39 -12.96 14.38
CA ALA A 5 8.32 -11.59 13.90
C ALA A 5 8.21 -11.58 12.37
N TYR A 6 7.40 -10.65 11.84
CA TYR A 6 6.86 -10.73 10.49
C TYR A 6 7.20 -9.47 9.68
N CYS A 7 7.23 -9.61 8.36
CA CYS A 7 7.20 -8.51 7.39
C CYS A 7 5.76 -8.30 6.93
N TRP A 8 5.27 -7.05 6.95
CA TRP A 8 3.90 -6.71 6.58
C TRP A 8 3.86 -5.72 5.43
N THR A 9 2.99 -5.95 4.44
CA THR A 9 2.84 -5.08 3.26
C THR A 9 1.38 -4.72 3.05
N PHE A 10 1.04 -3.43 3.05
CA PHE A 10 -0.35 -2.99 2.90
C PHE A 10 -0.52 -1.69 2.12
N HIS A 11 -1.65 -1.60 1.42
CA HIS A 11 -2.02 -0.47 0.58
C HIS A 11 -3.14 0.37 1.22
N GLY A 12 -3.11 1.69 1.04
CA GLY A 12 -4.18 2.59 1.48
C GLY A 12 -4.46 2.47 2.98
N THR A 13 -5.71 2.20 3.36
CA THR A 13 -6.15 2.06 4.76
C THR A 13 -5.48 0.90 5.49
N GLY A 14 -5.03 -0.13 4.77
CA GLY A 14 -4.25 -1.22 5.33
C GLY A 14 -2.92 -0.73 5.92
N GLY A 15 -2.27 0.24 5.26
CA GLY A 15 -1.02 0.85 5.75
C GLY A 15 -1.19 1.51 7.13
N MET A 16 -2.33 2.16 7.36
CA MET A 16 -2.68 2.76 8.66
C MET A 16 -2.81 1.69 9.75
N ILE A 17 -3.47 0.57 9.43
CA ILE A 17 -3.68 -0.54 10.36
C ILE A 17 -2.33 -1.15 10.77
N VAL A 18 -1.44 -1.43 9.81
CA VAL A 18 -0.16 -2.06 10.14
C VAL A 18 0.83 -1.12 10.80
N CYS A 19 0.76 0.18 10.52
CA CYS A 19 1.50 1.16 11.29
C CYS A 19 1.08 1.09 12.77
N LYS A 20 -0.23 1.03 13.06
CA LYS A 20 -0.73 0.87 14.43
C LYS A 20 -0.37 -0.48 15.05
N LEU A 21 -0.35 -1.56 14.27
CA LEU A 21 0.13 -2.86 14.73
C LEU A 21 1.60 -2.80 15.19
N ALA A 22 2.46 -2.16 14.40
CA ALA A 22 3.86 -1.94 14.74
C ALA A 22 4.05 -1.07 16.00
N VAL A 23 3.09 -0.20 16.30
CA VAL A 23 3.07 0.59 17.55
C VAL A 23 2.65 -0.27 18.74
N ILE A 24 1.59 -1.08 18.60
CA ILE A 24 1.01 -1.84 19.71
C ILE A 24 1.91 -3.03 20.09
N ALA A 25 2.45 -3.73 19.09
CA ALA A 25 3.23 -4.95 19.24
C ALA A 25 4.54 -4.88 18.41
N PRO A 26 5.43 -3.92 18.70
CA PRO A 26 6.66 -3.71 17.94
C PRO A 26 7.57 -4.94 17.92
N GLU A 27 7.54 -5.76 18.97
CA GLU A 27 8.32 -6.99 19.08
C GLU A 27 7.92 -8.08 18.07
N ARG A 28 6.77 -7.94 17.40
CA ARG A 28 6.25 -8.88 16.39
C ARG A 28 6.48 -8.42 14.96
N VAL A 29 7.11 -7.26 14.76
CA VAL A 29 7.30 -6.65 13.45
C VAL A 29 8.79 -6.45 13.20
N ILE A 30 9.34 -7.15 12.21
CA ILE A 30 10.74 -6.97 11.78
C ILE A 30 10.85 -5.81 10.79
N SER A 31 9.91 -5.75 9.85
CA SER A 31 9.85 -4.72 8.83
C SER A 31 8.42 -4.46 8.40
N LEU A 32 8.19 -3.25 7.90
CA LEU A 32 6.88 -2.73 7.54
C LEU A 32 6.96 -2.07 6.17
N ALA A 33 6.13 -2.48 5.22
CA ALA A 33 5.95 -1.83 3.94
C ALA A 33 4.56 -1.19 3.84
N MET A 34 4.55 0.12 3.62
CA MET A 34 3.35 0.95 3.54
C MET A 34 3.23 1.53 2.13
N LEU A 35 2.17 1.18 1.41
CA LEU A 35 1.97 1.59 0.02
C LEU A 35 0.81 2.57 -0.08
N SER A 36 1.03 3.70 -0.76
CA SER A 36 -0.03 4.67 -1.09
C SER A 36 -0.94 5.00 0.10
N THR A 37 -0.33 5.30 1.25
CA THR A 37 -1.03 5.46 2.54
C THR A 37 -0.80 6.84 3.17
N THR A 38 -1.52 7.13 4.24
CA THR A 38 -1.34 8.33 5.07
C THR A 38 -1.36 7.94 6.55
N GLY A 39 -1.15 8.92 7.44
CA GLY A 39 -1.23 8.70 8.88
C GLY A 39 -2.67 8.68 9.41
N GLY A 40 -3.68 8.85 8.55
CA GLY A 40 -5.09 8.92 8.95
C GLY A 40 -5.61 10.32 9.30
N GLY A 41 -6.87 10.37 9.69
CA GLY A 41 -7.52 11.55 10.23
C GLY A 41 -7.73 12.59 9.15
N TYR A 42 -7.36 13.84 9.43
CA TYR A 42 -7.44 14.92 8.46
C TYR A 42 -6.58 14.69 7.21
N GLN A 43 -5.59 13.79 7.27
CA GLN A 43 -4.74 13.45 6.12
C GLN A 43 -5.48 12.61 5.07
N CYS A 44 -6.55 11.92 5.47
CA CYS A 44 -7.44 11.21 4.55
C CYS A 44 -8.39 12.16 3.80
N LEU A 45 -8.41 13.45 4.15
CA LEU A 45 -9.18 14.42 3.39
C LEU A 45 -8.49 14.66 2.04
N PRO A 46 -9.20 14.41 0.93
CA PRO A 46 -8.63 14.67 -0.38
C PRO A 46 -8.35 16.16 -0.54
N LYS A 47 -7.45 16.49 -1.47
CA LYS A 47 -7.23 17.87 -1.86
C LYS A 47 -8.51 18.39 -2.48
N VAL A 48 -9.06 19.49 -1.96
CA VAL A 48 -10.28 20.08 -2.52
C VAL A 48 -9.90 20.88 -3.77
N ASP A 49 -9.95 20.21 -4.92
CA ASP A 49 -9.78 20.82 -6.23
C ASP A 49 -10.87 20.37 -7.22
N ARG A 50 -10.87 20.96 -8.41
CA ARG A 50 -11.88 20.67 -9.44
C ARG A 50 -11.93 19.18 -9.79
N THR A 51 -10.78 18.52 -9.86
CA THR A 51 -10.66 17.10 -10.19
C THR A 51 -11.32 16.25 -9.11
N MET A 52 -10.99 16.49 -7.85
CA MET A 52 -11.57 15.75 -6.72
C MET A 52 -13.07 16.00 -6.57
N ILE A 53 -13.55 17.22 -6.81
CA ILE A 53 -14.99 17.53 -6.80
C ILE A 53 -15.71 16.76 -7.92
N GLN A 54 -15.14 16.72 -9.13
CA GLN A 54 -15.70 15.97 -10.26
C GLN A 54 -15.73 14.46 -9.97
N ILE A 55 -14.66 13.90 -9.42
CA ILE A 55 -14.58 12.49 -9.02
C ILE A 55 -15.63 12.18 -7.95
N ALA A 56 -15.70 12.98 -6.89
CA ALA A 56 -16.67 12.78 -5.81
C ALA A 56 -18.12 12.81 -6.32
N TYR A 57 -18.44 13.76 -7.20
CA TYR A 57 -19.76 13.85 -7.82
C TYR A 57 -20.09 12.60 -8.66
N ARG A 58 -19.16 12.12 -9.49
CA ARG A 58 -19.35 10.91 -10.29
C ARG A 58 -19.48 9.68 -9.40
N PHE A 59 -18.67 9.58 -8.36
CA PHE A 59 -18.70 8.49 -7.38
C PHE A 59 -20.07 8.41 -6.69
N LEU A 60 -20.63 9.54 -6.25
CA LEU A 60 -21.95 9.59 -5.61
C LEU A 60 -23.10 9.23 -6.55
N ARG A 61 -22.92 9.42 -7.86
CA ARG A 61 -23.94 9.13 -8.88
C ARG A 61 -23.84 7.75 -9.50
N ALA A 62 -22.68 7.10 -9.43
CA ALA A 62 -22.47 5.78 -10.00
C ALA A 62 -23.36 4.73 -9.31
N LYS A 63 -24.24 4.09 -10.07
CA LYS A 63 -25.17 3.06 -9.60
C LYS A 63 -24.88 1.70 -10.22
N THR A 64 -24.11 1.64 -11.29
CA THR A 64 -23.75 0.39 -11.97
C THR A 64 -22.25 0.09 -11.84
N PRO A 65 -21.85 -1.20 -11.98
CA PRO A 65 -20.45 -1.60 -12.09
C PRO A 65 -19.66 -0.81 -13.15
N GLU A 66 -20.26 -0.53 -14.30
CA GLU A 66 -19.66 0.19 -15.43
C GLU A 66 -19.37 1.65 -15.08
N GLU A 67 -20.35 2.36 -14.55
CA GLU A 67 -20.19 3.75 -14.11
C GLU A 67 -19.13 3.83 -13.02
N ARG A 68 -19.16 2.90 -12.07
CA ARG A 68 -18.21 2.84 -10.96
C ARG A 68 -16.79 2.55 -11.46
N ALA A 69 -16.62 1.61 -12.39
CA ALA A 69 -15.33 1.28 -12.98
C ALA A 69 -14.68 2.51 -13.61
N HIS A 70 -15.42 3.33 -14.36
CA HIS A 70 -14.86 4.57 -14.92
C HIS A 70 -14.35 5.54 -13.86
N VAL A 71 -15.09 5.69 -12.76
CA VAL A 71 -14.68 6.59 -11.66
C VAL A 71 -13.46 6.04 -10.95
N ASP A 72 -13.45 4.74 -10.62
CA ASP A 72 -12.34 4.10 -9.93
C ASP A 72 -11.06 4.18 -10.77
N LEU A 73 -11.13 3.95 -12.09
CA LEU A 73 -9.94 4.08 -12.95
C LEU A 73 -9.35 5.49 -12.92
N ASP A 74 -10.19 6.52 -13.08
CA ASP A 74 -9.72 7.92 -13.04
C ASP A 74 -9.25 8.36 -11.65
N THR A 75 -9.65 7.64 -10.61
CA THR A 75 -9.25 7.89 -9.22
C THR A 75 -7.93 7.19 -8.87
N HIS A 76 -7.73 5.98 -9.40
CA HIS A 76 -6.65 5.09 -8.99
C HIS A 76 -5.38 5.19 -9.85
N TYR A 77 -5.50 5.61 -11.10
CA TYR A 77 -4.41 5.59 -12.08
C TYR A 77 -4.15 6.96 -12.69
N THR A 78 -2.93 7.16 -13.18
CA THR A 78 -2.61 8.32 -14.02
C THR A 78 -3.22 8.18 -15.40
N GLN A 79 -3.52 9.30 -16.04
CA GLN A 79 -3.99 9.30 -17.43
C GLN A 79 -2.93 8.73 -18.38
N ASP A 80 -1.65 9.03 -18.13
CA ASP A 80 -0.54 8.48 -18.92
C ASP A 80 -0.54 6.95 -18.90
N TYR A 81 -0.70 6.34 -17.72
CA TYR A 81 -0.80 4.89 -17.62
C TYR A 81 -2.07 4.35 -18.31
N LEU A 82 -3.23 4.97 -18.09
CA LEU A 82 -4.48 4.53 -18.72
C LEU A 82 -4.46 4.62 -20.26
N ASN A 83 -3.68 5.56 -20.81
CA ASN A 83 -3.51 5.78 -22.24
C ASN A 83 -2.41 4.92 -22.87
N THR A 84 -1.64 4.17 -22.08
CA THR A 84 -0.66 3.22 -22.63
C THR A 84 -1.36 2.09 -23.40
N VAL A 85 -0.72 1.63 -24.47
CA VAL A 85 -1.21 0.53 -25.31
C VAL A 85 -0.34 -0.69 -25.06
N VAL A 86 -0.96 -1.79 -24.65
CA VAL A 86 -0.29 -3.08 -24.42
C VAL A 86 -1.00 -4.14 -25.25
N ASN A 87 -0.26 -4.85 -26.11
CA ASN A 87 -0.81 -5.87 -27.01
C ASN A 87 -1.97 -5.35 -27.89
N GLY A 88 -1.90 -4.09 -28.34
CA GLY A 88 -2.91 -3.47 -29.21
C GLY A 88 -4.17 -2.98 -28.49
N GLU A 89 -4.25 -3.06 -27.16
CA GLU A 89 -5.36 -2.55 -26.37
C GLU A 89 -4.89 -1.47 -25.39
N TYR A 90 -5.69 -0.40 -25.22
CA TYR A 90 -5.45 0.60 -24.18
C TYR A 90 -5.59 -0.03 -22.79
N MET A 91 -4.69 0.32 -21.87
CA MET A 91 -4.76 -0.12 -20.49
C MET A 91 -6.09 0.26 -19.82
N ARG A 92 -6.65 1.43 -20.15
CA ARG A 92 -8.02 1.81 -19.73
C ARG A 92 -9.05 0.74 -20.10
N THR A 93 -9.04 0.25 -21.33
CA THR A 93 -10.02 -0.73 -21.82
C THR A 93 -9.85 -2.07 -21.12
N LYS A 94 -8.60 -2.53 -20.98
CA LYS A 94 -8.27 -3.76 -20.27
C LYS A 94 -8.75 -3.72 -18.81
N LEU A 95 -8.33 -2.69 -18.06
CA LEU A 95 -8.67 -2.54 -16.65
C LEU A 95 -10.16 -2.30 -16.44
N TYR A 96 -10.83 -1.59 -17.35
CA TYR A 96 -12.27 -1.39 -17.29
C TYR A 96 -13.01 -2.73 -17.33
N LYS A 97 -12.66 -3.63 -18.24
CA LYS A 97 -13.25 -4.98 -18.31
C LYS A 97 -13.04 -5.74 -17.01
N GLU A 98 -11.82 -5.71 -16.46
CA GLU A 98 -11.49 -6.37 -15.20
C GLU A 98 -12.32 -5.81 -14.02
N TYR A 99 -12.45 -4.48 -13.92
CA TYR A 99 -13.23 -3.81 -12.88
C TYR A 99 -14.73 -4.14 -12.99
N VAL A 100 -15.30 -4.12 -14.20
CA VAL A 100 -16.72 -4.43 -14.40
C VAL A 100 -17.03 -5.87 -14.04
N VAL A 101 -16.24 -6.83 -14.53
CA VAL A 101 -16.38 -8.25 -14.18
C VAL A 101 -16.30 -8.44 -12.68
N HIS A 102 -15.32 -7.79 -12.05
CA HIS A 102 -15.13 -7.87 -10.63
C HIS A 102 -16.32 -7.32 -9.84
N LEU A 103 -16.73 -6.07 -10.08
CA LEU A 103 -17.84 -5.42 -9.40
C LEU A 103 -19.18 -6.13 -9.64
N THR A 104 -19.35 -6.75 -10.80
CA THR A 104 -20.52 -7.59 -11.10
C THR A 104 -20.55 -8.84 -10.24
N ASN A 105 -19.39 -9.50 -10.06
CA ASN A 105 -19.28 -10.74 -9.31
C ASN A 105 -19.30 -10.52 -7.78
N SER A 106 -18.64 -9.46 -7.28
CA SER A 106 -18.54 -9.17 -5.84
C SER A 106 -19.69 -8.31 -5.33
N GLY A 107 -20.40 -7.64 -6.22
CA GLY A 107 -21.41 -6.65 -5.90
C GLY A 107 -20.82 -5.31 -5.47
N MET A 108 -21.63 -4.26 -5.55
CA MET A 108 -21.26 -2.94 -5.04
C MET A 108 -21.13 -2.96 -3.51
N GLN A 109 -20.13 -2.25 -2.98
CA GLN A 109 -19.95 -2.13 -1.53
C GLN A 109 -21.22 -1.57 -0.87
N PRO A 110 -21.78 -2.23 0.16
CA PRO A 110 -22.91 -1.71 0.88
C PRO A 110 -22.59 -0.36 1.52
N LYS A 111 -23.56 0.58 1.50
CA LYS A 111 -23.39 1.93 2.05
C LYS A 111 -22.82 1.95 3.46
N HIS A 112 -23.35 1.13 4.37
CA HIS A 112 -22.87 1.07 5.76
C HIS A 112 -21.41 0.58 5.88
N GLY A 113 -20.96 -0.28 4.96
CA GLY A 113 -19.57 -0.72 4.90
C GLY A 113 -18.63 0.40 4.46
N LEU A 114 -19.07 1.20 3.48
CA LEU A 114 -18.36 2.38 3.02
C LEU A 114 -18.29 3.46 4.11
N ASP A 115 -19.43 3.78 4.72
CA ASP A 115 -19.52 4.76 5.81
C ASP A 115 -18.63 4.36 6.99
N GLY A 116 -18.61 3.06 7.33
CA GLY A 116 -17.73 2.52 8.36
C GLY A 116 -16.24 2.68 8.03
N GLN A 117 -15.84 2.43 6.78
CA GLN A 117 -14.46 2.64 6.34
C GLN A 117 -14.05 4.10 6.37
N PHE A 118 -14.91 5.02 5.88
CA PHE A 118 -14.62 6.45 5.97
C PHE A 118 -14.51 6.93 7.41
N ASN A 119 -15.44 6.50 8.27
CA ASN A 119 -15.38 6.83 9.68
C ASN A 119 -14.09 6.31 10.33
N ALA A 120 -13.69 5.07 10.02
CA ALA A 120 -12.43 4.51 10.51
C ALA A 120 -11.22 5.34 10.03
N CYS A 121 -11.18 5.74 8.76
CA CYS A 121 -10.09 6.57 8.24
C CYS A 121 -10.01 7.94 8.94
N TRP A 122 -11.18 8.56 9.18
CA TRP A 122 -11.28 9.91 9.76
C TRP A 122 -11.01 9.92 11.26
N THR A 123 -11.42 8.88 11.98
CA THR A 123 -11.24 8.78 13.44
C THR A 123 -9.93 8.11 13.82
N HIS A 124 -9.26 7.43 12.89
CA HIS A 124 -7.91 6.91 13.08
C HIS A 124 -6.87 8.00 12.87
N ALA A 125 -5.84 8.02 13.71
CA ALA A 125 -4.61 8.73 13.41
C ALA A 125 -3.42 7.99 14.02
N VAL A 126 -2.28 8.05 13.33
CA VAL A 126 -0.97 7.71 13.88
C VAL A 126 -0.36 8.99 14.45
N ALA A 127 -0.24 9.04 15.77
CA ALA A 127 0.32 10.18 16.47
C ALA A 127 1.86 10.20 16.38
N SER A 128 2.47 11.37 16.56
CA SER A 128 3.94 11.51 16.47
C SER A 128 4.68 10.59 17.46
N HIS A 129 4.22 10.50 18.71
CA HIS A 129 4.84 9.64 19.73
C HIS A 129 4.73 8.15 19.39
N GLU A 130 3.73 7.75 18.60
CA GLU A 130 3.57 6.39 18.12
C GLU A 130 4.62 6.08 17.05
N LEU A 131 4.88 7.02 16.13
CA LEU A 131 5.99 6.90 15.17
C LEU A 131 7.34 6.89 15.87
N ASP A 132 7.53 7.69 16.94
CA ASP A 132 8.75 7.66 17.74
C ASP A 132 8.97 6.29 18.37
N ARG A 133 7.91 5.62 18.83
CA ARG A 133 7.98 4.25 19.35
C ARG A 133 8.36 3.24 18.26
N VAL A 134 7.79 3.33 17.06
CA VAL A 134 8.19 2.47 15.92
C VAL A 134 9.68 2.68 15.61
N ARG A 135 10.12 3.95 15.52
CA ARG A 135 11.51 4.32 15.27
C ARG A 135 12.45 3.78 16.36
N SER A 136 12.12 3.97 17.63
CA SER A 136 12.98 3.56 18.75
C SER A 136 13.16 2.05 18.85
N HIS A 137 12.21 1.26 18.31
CA HIS A 137 12.31 -0.20 18.23
C HIS A 137 13.13 -0.69 17.03
N GLY A 138 13.63 0.21 16.17
CA GLY A 138 14.45 -0.16 15.03
C GLY A 138 13.69 -0.88 13.92
N ILE A 139 12.36 -0.75 13.88
CA ILE A 139 11.53 -1.38 12.85
C ILE A 139 11.86 -0.73 11.51
N ARG A 140 12.31 -1.52 10.54
CA ARG A 140 12.61 -1.03 9.19
C ARG A 140 11.32 -0.73 8.46
N VAL A 141 11.16 0.49 7.96
CA VAL A 141 9.93 0.93 7.30
C VAL A 141 10.19 1.29 5.85
N LEU A 142 9.57 0.59 4.90
CA LEU A 142 9.53 0.97 3.50
C LEU A 142 8.20 1.69 3.21
N LEU A 143 8.27 2.86 2.59
CA LEU A 143 7.12 3.57 2.07
C LEU A 143 7.23 3.59 0.54
N ILE A 144 6.18 3.17 -0.16
CA ILE A 144 6.14 3.23 -1.64
C ILE A 144 4.92 4.03 -2.06
N HIS A 145 5.13 5.06 -2.88
CA HIS A 145 4.06 6.01 -3.17
C HIS A 145 4.12 6.55 -4.60
N GLY A 146 2.95 6.70 -5.22
CA GLY A 146 2.82 7.37 -6.51
C GLY A 146 2.77 8.89 -6.37
N ILE A 147 3.61 9.60 -7.13
CA ILE A 147 3.68 11.07 -7.08
C ILE A 147 2.34 11.72 -7.50
N GLY A 148 1.61 11.06 -8.41
CA GLY A 148 0.29 11.48 -8.88
C GLY A 148 -0.88 10.94 -8.06
N ASP A 149 -0.64 10.39 -6.85
CA ASP A 149 -1.73 9.88 -6.00
C ASP A 149 -2.61 11.01 -5.46
N ILE A 150 -3.85 11.04 -5.94
CA ILE A 150 -4.88 12.01 -5.55
C ILE A 150 -5.75 11.53 -4.37
N VAL A 151 -5.69 10.24 -4.04
CA VAL A 151 -6.44 9.62 -2.93
C VAL A 151 -5.67 9.79 -1.63
N ALA A 152 -4.42 9.32 -1.60
CA ALA A 152 -3.51 9.48 -0.49
C ALA A 152 -2.38 10.41 -0.91
N GLN A 153 -2.44 11.67 -0.51
CA GLN A 153 -1.47 12.66 -0.99
C GLN A 153 -0.04 12.34 -0.50
N ILE A 154 0.92 12.22 -1.42
CA ILE A 154 2.31 11.81 -1.15
C ILE A 154 3.00 12.61 -0.05
N ARG A 155 2.67 13.90 0.11
CA ARG A 155 3.19 14.76 1.18
C ARG A 155 2.97 14.18 2.59
N HIS A 156 1.92 13.38 2.78
CA HIS A 156 1.64 12.75 4.07
C HIS A 156 2.55 11.56 4.32
N ALA A 157 2.81 10.74 3.29
CA ALA A 157 3.81 9.67 3.36
C ALA A 157 5.23 10.21 3.60
N ARG A 158 5.63 11.29 2.89
CA ARG A 158 6.90 12.00 3.12
C ARG A 158 7.07 12.41 4.59
N LYS A 159 6.06 13.05 5.19
CA LYS A 159 6.08 13.42 6.62
C LYS A 159 6.20 12.24 7.57
N ILE A 160 5.63 11.08 7.22
CA ILE A 160 5.76 9.86 8.04
C ILE A 160 7.20 9.35 7.96
N ALA A 161 7.76 9.27 6.74
CA ALA A 161 9.14 8.86 6.51
C ALA A 161 10.13 9.81 7.22
N GLU A 162 9.98 11.13 7.11
CA GLU A 162 10.81 12.09 7.83
C GLU A 162 10.83 11.84 9.35
N LYS A 163 9.68 11.53 9.95
CA LYS A 163 9.59 11.24 11.39
C LYS A 163 10.20 9.90 11.78
N LEU A 164 10.16 8.92 10.88
CA LEU A 164 10.70 7.59 11.08
C LEU A 164 12.20 7.48 10.72
N HIS A 165 12.79 8.50 10.09
CA HIS A 165 14.22 8.54 9.84
C HIS A 165 15.03 8.29 11.14
N PRO A 166 16.10 7.47 11.13
CA PRO A 166 16.74 6.86 9.96
C PRO A 166 16.23 5.46 9.59
N VAL A 167 15.16 4.95 10.22
CA VAL A 167 14.71 3.56 10.00
C VAL A 167 13.74 3.42 8.82
N SER A 168 13.42 4.51 8.13
CA SER A 168 12.50 4.53 7.00
C SER A 168 13.16 4.81 5.66
N TYR A 169 12.62 4.20 4.62
CA TYR A 169 13.01 4.34 3.22
C TYR A 169 11.78 4.74 2.41
N MET A 170 11.90 5.76 1.56
CA MET A 170 10.80 6.25 0.73
C MET A 170 11.13 5.98 -0.75
N LEU A 171 10.27 5.23 -1.43
CA LEU A 171 10.33 5.00 -2.85
C LEU A 171 9.19 5.77 -3.53
N GLU A 172 9.54 6.82 -4.25
CA GLU A 172 8.60 7.67 -4.97
C GLU A 172 8.66 7.36 -6.46
N LEU A 173 7.53 6.95 -7.01
CA LEU A 173 7.41 6.51 -8.39
C LEU A 173 6.44 7.42 -9.12
N SER A 174 6.62 7.56 -10.43
CA SER A 174 5.54 8.10 -11.27
C SER A 174 4.31 7.20 -11.13
N GLY A 175 3.11 7.77 -11.28
CA GLY A 175 1.86 7.02 -11.12
C GLY A 175 0.96 7.51 -10.00
N GLY A 176 -0.28 7.02 -10.02
CA GLY A 176 -1.33 7.31 -9.04
C GLY A 176 -1.38 6.33 -7.87
N HIS A 177 -2.57 6.20 -7.28
CA HIS A 177 -2.82 5.40 -6.09
C HIS A 177 -2.48 3.90 -6.29
N MET A 178 -2.77 3.32 -7.45
CA MET A 178 -2.46 1.90 -7.73
C MET A 178 -1.04 1.73 -8.25
N ILE A 179 -0.06 2.12 -7.42
CA ILE A 179 1.36 2.06 -7.79
C ILE A 179 1.85 0.64 -8.08
N THR A 180 1.29 -0.35 -7.40
CA THR A 180 1.60 -1.79 -7.61
C THR A 180 1.30 -2.29 -9.02
N HIS A 181 0.33 -1.68 -9.71
CA HIS A 181 -0.04 -2.04 -11.08
C HIS A 181 0.77 -1.25 -12.12
N GLN A 182 1.12 0.00 -11.80
CA GLN A 182 1.85 0.88 -12.72
C GLN A 182 3.35 0.57 -12.74
N HIS A 183 3.90 0.13 -11.60
CA HIS A 183 5.33 -0.15 -11.39
C HIS A 183 5.53 -1.49 -10.69
N THR A 184 4.95 -2.55 -11.25
CA THR A 184 4.95 -3.88 -10.63
C THR A 184 6.36 -4.39 -10.35
N THR A 185 7.29 -4.19 -11.27
CA THR A 185 8.67 -4.66 -11.13
C THR A 185 9.36 -3.95 -9.97
N GLU A 186 9.35 -2.62 -9.97
CA GLU A 186 10.01 -1.77 -8.99
C GLU A 186 9.44 -1.95 -7.58
N VAL A 187 8.11 -2.08 -7.49
CA VAL A 187 7.43 -2.36 -6.23
C VAL A 187 7.83 -3.74 -5.69
N ASN A 188 7.78 -4.79 -6.51
CA ASN A 188 8.14 -6.14 -6.07
C ASN A 188 9.60 -6.22 -5.62
N ASP A 189 10.48 -5.60 -6.39
CA ASP A 189 11.90 -5.50 -6.12
C ASP A 189 12.18 -4.82 -4.76
N ALA A 190 11.53 -3.67 -4.49
CA ALA A 190 11.65 -2.98 -3.20
C ALA A 190 11.07 -3.80 -2.02
N LEU A 191 9.95 -4.49 -2.24
CA LEU A 191 9.35 -5.37 -1.23
C LEU A 191 10.25 -6.56 -0.89
N LEU A 192 10.89 -7.17 -1.90
CA LEU A 192 11.86 -8.24 -1.69
C LEU A 192 13.07 -7.74 -0.88
N ALA A 193 13.60 -6.55 -1.20
CA ALA A 193 14.66 -5.93 -0.40
C ALA A 193 14.21 -5.69 1.06
N ALA A 194 12.97 -5.26 1.28
CA ALA A 194 12.39 -5.10 2.63
C ALA A 194 12.35 -6.41 3.42
N ILE A 195 11.93 -7.49 2.77
CA ILE A 195 11.86 -8.84 3.35
C ILE A 195 13.27 -9.34 3.69
N ARG A 196 14.23 -9.15 2.79
CA ARG A 196 15.60 -9.66 2.93
C ARG A 196 16.48 -8.88 3.91
N GLY A 197 16.06 -7.69 4.35
CA GLY A 197 16.92 -6.85 5.20
C GLY A 197 17.79 -5.86 4.43
N GLU A 198 17.60 -5.79 3.13
CA GLU A 198 18.49 -5.12 2.17
C GLU A 198 18.08 -3.67 1.89
N LEU A 199 17.10 -3.12 2.61
CA LEU A 199 16.69 -1.72 2.42
C LEU A 199 17.85 -0.73 2.62
N HIS A 200 18.83 -1.08 3.46
CA HIS A 200 20.03 -0.26 3.64
C HIS A 200 20.88 -0.11 2.38
N LEU A 201 20.73 -1.01 1.39
CA LEU A 201 21.34 -0.91 0.07
C LEU A 201 20.54 0.03 -0.85
N MET A 202 19.27 0.28 -0.54
CA MET A 202 18.51 1.37 -1.14
C MET A 202 18.96 2.67 -0.46
N HIS A 203 19.91 3.38 -1.08
CA HIS A 203 20.42 4.65 -0.54
C HIS A 203 19.26 5.57 -0.10
N SER A 204 19.28 6.01 1.15
CA SER A 204 18.31 6.97 1.69
C SER A 204 18.70 8.39 1.27
N GLU A 205 18.47 8.76 0.02
CA GLU A 205 18.68 10.15 -0.39
C GLU A 205 17.39 10.95 -0.11
N TYR A 206 17.33 11.56 1.08
CA TYR A 206 16.41 12.65 1.37
C TYR A 206 17.10 13.97 1.04
N SER A 207 17.32 14.27 -0.25
CA SER A 207 17.63 15.62 -0.74
C SER A 207 17.77 15.67 -2.26
N ASP A 208 16.87 16.43 -2.90
CA ASP A 208 16.98 16.97 -4.27
C ASP A 208 16.20 16.22 -5.38
N GLU A 209 15.64 16.96 -6.34
CA GLU A 209 14.78 16.43 -7.42
C GLU A 209 15.54 15.56 -8.43
N SER A 210 16.87 15.49 -8.35
CA SER A 210 17.74 14.64 -9.19
C SER A 210 17.75 13.14 -8.80
N LEU A 211 16.94 12.74 -7.82
CA LEU A 211 17.03 11.45 -7.14
C LEU A 211 16.21 10.30 -7.75
N GLN A 212 15.20 10.59 -8.57
CA GLN A 212 14.40 9.54 -9.22
C GLN A 212 15.23 8.68 -10.19
N GLU A 213 16.19 9.30 -10.89
CA GLU A 213 17.01 8.61 -11.89
C GLU A 213 18.23 7.92 -11.27
N ARG A 214 18.79 8.45 -10.17
CA ARG A 214 20.01 7.91 -9.53
C ARG A 214 19.75 6.73 -8.60
N GLY A 215 18.72 6.78 -7.76
CA GLY A 215 18.35 5.65 -6.91
C GLY A 215 18.04 4.40 -7.74
N TRP A 216 17.43 4.60 -8.91
CA TRP A 216 17.12 3.55 -9.88
C TRP A 216 18.37 2.99 -10.59
N GLN A 217 19.26 3.85 -11.08
CA GLN A 217 20.51 3.40 -11.73
C GLN A 217 21.43 2.61 -10.79
N ILE A 218 21.42 2.94 -9.49
CA ILE A 218 22.20 2.21 -8.47
C ILE A 218 21.55 0.85 -8.17
N TRP A 219 20.22 0.80 -8.05
CA TRP A 219 19.50 -0.46 -7.81
C TRP A 219 19.59 -1.44 -8.99
N GLN A 220 19.59 -0.94 -10.23
CA GLN A 220 19.85 -1.76 -11.43
C GLN A 220 21.25 -2.39 -11.43
N ARG A 221 22.26 -1.74 -10.84
CA ARG A 221 23.61 -2.33 -10.70
C ARG A 221 23.63 -3.48 -9.70
N VAL A 222 22.97 -3.32 -8.55
CA VAL A 222 22.85 -4.39 -7.53
C VAL A 222 22.12 -5.62 -8.10
N LYS A 223 21.04 -5.41 -8.86
CA LYS A 223 20.31 -6.50 -9.56
C LYS A 223 21.17 -7.24 -10.58
N ALA A 224 22.09 -6.54 -11.26
CA ALA A 224 22.98 -7.13 -12.26
C ALA A 224 24.09 -7.99 -11.64
N GLU A 225 24.46 -7.71 -10.39
CA GLU A 225 25.53 -8.42 -9.67
C GLU A 225 25.05 -9.71 -8.99
N ASP A 226 23.76 -9.83 -8.64
CA ASP A 226 23.25 -10.88 -7.73
C ASP A 226 22.15 -11.80 -8.33
N GLY A 227 22.23 -12.06 -9.64
CA GLY A 227 21.22 -12.75 -10.47
C GLY A 227 20.86 -14.21 -10.13
N SER A 228 21.18 -14.75 -8.95
CA SER A 228 20.99 -16.16 -8.59
C SER A 228 19.89 -16.45 -7.56
N ALA A 229 19.33 -15.45 -6.87
CA ALA A 229 18.56 -15.66 -5.63
C ALA A 229 17.03 -15.82 -5.76
N ILE A 230 16.48 -16.12 -6.95
CA ILE A 230 15.02 -16.28 -7.13
C ILE A 230 14.53 -17.70 -6.78
N SER A 231 15.41 -18.71 -6.80
CA SER A 231 15.03 -20.12 -6.60
C SER A 231 15.01 -20.61 -5.13
N GLU A 232 15.62 -19.89 -4.18
CA GLU A 232 15.78 -20.36 -2.78
C GLU A 232 14.67 -19.96 -1.80
N LEU A 233 13.70 -19.14 -2.22
CA LEU A 233 12.66 -18.62 -1.33
C LEU A 233 11.56 -19.63 -0.93
N SER A 234 11.61 -20.88 -1.42
CA SER A 234 10.63 -21.92 -1.05
C SER A 234 10.90 -22.59 0.31
N GLY A 235 12.05 -22.32 0.95
CA GLY A 235 12.51 -23.02 2.16
C GLY A 235 12.23 -22.34 3.51
N SER A 236 11.89 -21.05 3.55
CA SER A 236 11.80 -20.30 4.81
C SER A 236 10.36 -20.13 5.31
N ARG A 237 10.01 -20.81 6.40
CA ARG A 237 8.67 -20.89 7.02
C ARG A 237 8.09 -19.57 7.58
N TYR A 238 8.62 -18.40 7.25
CA TYR A 238 8.28 -17.14 7.92
C TYR A 238 8.02 -15.94 6.99
N VAL A 239 7.66 -16.19 5.73
CA VAL A 239 7.30 -15.12 4.78
C VAL A 239 5.78 -15.12 4.56
N VAL A 240 5.05 -14.25 5.25
CA VAL A 240 3.70 -13.88 4.80
C VAL A 240 3.89 -12.83 3.70
N CYS A 241 4.17 -13.29 2.48
CA CYS A 241 4.21 -12.42 1.31
C CYS A 241 2.77 -12.04 0.98
N CYS A 242 2.29 -10.91 1.50
CA CYS A 242 0.95 -10.42 1.18
C CYS A 242 0.80 -9.97 -0.28
N VAL A 243 1.85 -10.01 -1.11
CA VAL A 243 1.77 -9.64 -2.54
C VAL A 243 0.76 -10.53 -3.29
N ASP A 244 0.76 -11.85 -3.04
CA ASP A 244 -0.23 -12.76 -3.59
C ASP A 244 -1.62 -12.58 -2.96
N LEU A 245 -1.69 -12.16 -1.70
CA LEU A 245 -2.95 -11.88 -1.01
C LEU A 245 -3.60 -10.57 -1.47
N ILE A 246 -2.79 -9.56 -1.79
CA ILE A 246 -3.24 -8.27 -2.34
C ILE A 246 -3.73 -8.47 -3.78
N ASN A 247 -3.02 -9.23 -4.61
CA ASN A 247 -3.44 -9.50 -5.98
C ASN A 247 -4.62 -10.49 -6.09
N ARG A 248 -4.72 -11.47 -5.18
CA ARG A 248 -5.77 -12.51 -5.21
C ARG A 248 -7.01 -12.17 -4.37
N TYR A 249 -6.91 -11.31 -3.36
CA TYR A 249 -7.99 -10.97 -2.43
C TYR A 249 -8.30 -9.46 -2.33
N TRP A 250 -7.92 -8.66 -3.33
CA TRP A 250 -8.35 -7.27 -3.47
C TRP A 250 -9.88 -7.04 -3.27
N PRO A 251 -10.84 -7.93 -3.64
CA PRO A 251 -12.24 -7.68 -3.29
C PRO A 251 -12.56 -7.90 -1.79
N HIS A 252 -11.79 -8.74 -1.09
CA HIS A 252 -12.22 -9.29 0.19
C HIS A 252 -11.83 -8.45 1.40
N TRP A 253 -10.96 -7.44 1.24
CA TRP A 253 -10.69 -6.48 2.31
C TRP A 253 -11.87 -5.52 2.55
N LEU A 254 -12.89 -5.53 1.68
CA LEU A 254 -14.13 -4.76 1.83
C LEU A 254 -15.19 -5.42 2.72
N SER A 255 -14.89 -6.57 3.35
CA SER A 255 -15.74 -7.15 4.39
C SER A 255 -14.88 -7.70 5.53
N LEU A 256 -14.96 -7.05 6.69
CA LEU A 256 -14.49 -7.60 7.98
C LEU A 256 -15.22 -8.91 8.39
N LYS A 257 -16.12 -9.46 7.55
CA LYS A 257 -16.83 -10.72 7.79
C LYS A 257 -16.08 -11.99 7.34
N TYR A 258 -14.91 -11.89 6.69
CA TYR A 258 -14.12 -13.04 6.27
C TYR A 258 -12.64 -12.97 6.67
N LEU A 259 -12.35 -12.49 7.88
CA LEU A 259 -11.28 -13.15 8.63
C LEU A 259 -11.70 -14.62 8.72
N CYS A 260 -10.97 -15.50 8.05
CA CYS A 260 -11.11 -16.95 8.19
C CYS A 260 -11.36 -17.27 9.69
N PRO A 261 -12.28 -18.18 10.05
CA PRO A 261 -12.52 -18.53 11.45
C PRO A 261 -11.24 -18.89 12.22
N SER A 262 -10.15 -19.21 11.52
CA SER A 262 -8.79 -19.37 12.02
C SER A 262 -8.11 -18.06 12.46
N VAL A 263 -8.19 -16.98 11.68
CA VAL A 263 -7.53 -15.70 11.99
C VAL A 263 -8.30 -14.92 13.06
N TYR A 264 -9.64 -14.97 13.05
CA TYR A 264 -10.45 -14.44 14.15
C TYR A 264 -10.26 -15.24 15.45
N ARG A 265 -10.07 -16.58 15.38
CA ARG A 265 -9.70 -17.39 16.56
C ARG A 265 -8.30 -17.04 17.09
N VAL A 266 -7.33 -16.83 16.22
CA VAL A 266 -5.97 -16.42 16.62
C VAL A 266 -6.01 -15.05 17.30
N LEU A 267 -6.76 -14.07 16.76
CA LEU A 267 -6.89 -12.75 17.38
C LEU A 267 -7.71 -12.80 18.68
N LYS A 268 -8.84 -13.52 18.73
CA LYS A 268 -9.71 -13.62 19.91
C LYS A 268 -9.06 -14.40 21.06
N HIS A 269 -8.22 -15.40 20.79
CA HIS A 269 -7.51 -16.13 21.84
C HIS A 269 -6.35 -15.31 22.43
N TYR A 270 -5.71 -14.46 21.62
CA TYR A 270 -4.61 -13.60 22.06
C TYR A 270 -5.06 -12.36 22.86
N PHE A 271 -6.24 -11.79 22.59
CA PHE A 271 -6.78 -10.64 23.34
C PHE A 271 -7.63 -11.00 24.56
N ALA A 272 -7.94 -12.29 24.77
CA ALA A 272 -8.67 -12.76 25.95
C ALA A 272 -7.75 -13.25 27.09
N SER A 273 -6.42 -13.15 26.91
CA SER A 273 -5.41 -13.61 27.87
C SER A 273 -4.59 -12.45 28.46
N SER A 274 -5.15 -11.24 28.48
CA SER A 274 -4.61 -10.07 29.19
C SER A 274 -5.56 -9.65 30.29
#